data_AF-A0A4Q4CZV5-F1
#
_entry.id   AF-A0A4Q4CZV5-F1
#
_cell.length_a   1.000
_cell.length_b   1.000
_cell.length_c   1.000
_cell.angle_alpha   90.00
_cell.angle_beta   90.00
_cell.angle_gamma   90.00
#
_symmetry.space_group_name_H-M   'P 1'
#
loop_
_entity.id
_entity.type
_entity.pdbx_description
1 polymer ?
#
loop_
_entity_poly.entity_id
_entity_poly.type
_entity_poly.pdbx_seq_one_letter_code
_entity_poly.pdbx_strand_id
1 'polypeptide(L)' 'EGAGELGFFPPYSWWPLFAAMSFGMLVLGVVFGWWMFIMALPFGAICLVGWLFEYYRGAHAH' A
#
# COMPACT_ATOMS: atom_id res chain seq x y z
N GLU A 1 0.09 -26.44 23.00
CA GLU A 1 -1.13 -25.77 23.50
C GLU A 1 -1.14 -24.33 22.98
N GLY A 2 -1.41 -24.13 21.68
CA GLY A 2 -1.46 -22.82 21.02
C GLY A 2 -2.69 -22.01 21.41
N ALA A 3 -3.00 -21.95 22.70
CA ALA A 3 -4.21 -21.36 23.26
C ALA A 3 -4.13 -19.82 23.44
N GLY A 4 -3.09 -19.19 22.92
CA GLY A 4 -2.95 -17.73 22.92
C GLY A 4 -3.66 -17.08 21.73
N GLU A 5 -3.91 -15.76 21.83
CA GLU A 5 -4.38 -14.99 20.68
C GLU A 5 -3.32 -14.96 19.57
N LEU A 6 -3.77 -15.21 18.33
CA LEU A 6 -2.92 -15.25 17.14
C LEU A 6 -2.45 -13.85 16.68
N GLY A 7 -3.06 -12.79 17.21
CA GLY A 7 -2.85 -11.40 16.78
C GLY A 7 -3.95 -10.91 15.84
N PHE A 8 -3.79 -9.68 15.36
CA PHE A 8 -4.75 -9.05 14.44
C PHE A 8 -4.46 -9.44 13.00
N PHE A 9 -5.49 -9.95 12.31
CA PHE A 9 -5.47 -10.20 10.88
C PHE A 9 -6.61 -9.42 10.23
N PRO A 10 -6.31 -8.58 9.23
CA PRO A 10 -7.36 -7.84 8.57
C PRO A 10 -8.29 -8.77 7.76
N PRO A 11 -9.61 -8.60 7.86
CA PRO A 11 -10.57 -9.46 7.14
C PRO A 11 -10.53 -9.22 5.62
N TYR A 12 -10.20 -8.00 5.19
CA TYR A 12 -9.93 -7.63 3.80
C TYR A 12 -9.07 -6.36 3.75
N SER A 13 -8.33 -6.18 2.66
CA SER A 13 -7.65 -4.93 2.31
C SER A 13 -7.51 -4.84 0.79
N TRP A 14 -7.91 -3.71 0.21
CA TRP A 14 -7.76 -3.47 -1.23
C TRP A 14 -6.45 -2.75 -1.58
N TRP A 15 -5.74 -2.22 -0.59
CA TRP A 15 -4.48 -1.51 -0.80
C TRP A 15 -3.37 -2.35 -1.45
N PRO A 16 -3.17 -3.65 -1.15
CA PRO A 16 -2.16 -4.45 -1.81
C PRO A 16 -2.29 -4.48 -3.34
N LEU A 17 -3.53 -4.48 -3.86
CA LEU A 17 -3.79 -4.47 -5.30
C LEU A 17 -3.26 -3.19 -5.96
N PHE A 18 -3.66 -2.03 -5.42
CA PHE A 18 -3.24 -0.73 -5.96
C PHE A 18 -1.74 -0.47 -5.75
N ALA A 19 -1.16 -0.96 -4.65
CA ALA A 19 0.28 -0.91 -4.41
C ALA A 19 1.04 -1.73 -5.46
N ALA A 20 0.59 -2.95 -5.76
CA ALA A 20 1.19 -3.79 -6.80
C ALA A 20 1.08 -3.17 -8.20
N MET A 21 -0.08 -2.60 -8.55
CA MET A 21 -0.27 -1.89 -9.82
C MET A 21 0.66 -0.67 -9.94
N SER A 22 0.74 0.15 -8.88
CA SER A 22 1.59 1.34 -8.85
C SER A 22 3.07 0.97 -8.92
N PHE A 23 3.49 -0.09 -8.22
CA PHE A 23 4.83 -0.64 -8.31
C PHE A 23 5.14 -1.18 -9.72
N GLY A 24 4.20 -1.88 -10.34
CA GLY A 24 4.29 -2.30 -11.74
C GLY A 24 4.56 -1.11 -12.68
N MET A 25 3.81 -0.02 -12.53
CA MET A 25 4.01 1.21 -13.32
C MET A 25 5.37 1.87 -13.06
N LEU A 26 5.85 1.87 -11.81
CA LEU A 26 7.19 2.35 -11.47
C LEU A 26 8.27 1.52 -12.18
N VAL A 27 8.20 0.20 -12.12
CA VAL A 27 9.16 -0.70 -12.78
C VAL A 27 9.11 -0.52 -14.30
N LEU A 28 7.90 -0.45 -14.89
CA LEU A 28 7.75 -0.14 -16.32
C LEU A 28 8.33 1.24 -16.66
N GLY A 29 8.24 2.22 -15.74
CA GLY A 29 8.82 3.55 -15.88
C GLY A 29 10.32 3.53 -16.13
N VAL A 30 11.04 2.62 -15.48
CA VAL A 30 12.49 2.44 -15.71
C VAL A 30 12.78 1.98 -17.14
N VAL A 31 11.88 1.21 -17.76
CA VAL A 31 12.03 0.67 -19.12
C VAL A 31 11.62 1.69 -20.19
N PHE A 32 10.47 2.35 -20.02
CA PHE A 32 9.91 3.26 -21.05
C PHE A 32 10.38 4.71 -20.91
N GLY A 33 10.82 5.13 -19.72
CA GLY A 33 11.42 6.45 -19.50
C GLY A 33 11.02 7.12 -18.18
N TRP A 34 11.90 7.99 -17.69
CA TRP A 34 11.80 8.64 -16.39
C TRP A 34 10.51 9.44 -16.16
N TRP A 35 9.90 9.99 -17.22
CA TRP A 35 8.64 10.72 -17.11
C TRP A 35 7.50 9.82 -16.55
N MET A 36 7.43 8.55 -16.97
CA MET A 36 6.42 7.62 -16.49
C MET A 36 6.70 7.19 -15.04
N PHE A 37 7.98 6.99 -14.68
CA PHE A 37 8.38 6.72 -13.30
C PHE A 37 7.97 7.86 -12.36
N ILE A 38 8.29 9.10 -12.73
CA ILE A 38 8.00 10.30 -11.92
C ILE A 38 6.49 10.46 -11.71
N MET A 39 5.68 10.17 -12.74
CA MET A 39 4.21 10.21 -12.60
C MET A 39 3.66 9.07 -11.75
N ALA A 40 4.25 7.88 -11.78
CA ALA A 40 3.81 6.73 -10.97
C ALA A 40 4.20 6.85 -9.49
N LEU A 41 5.29 7.57 -9.20
CA LEU A 41 5.83 7.76 -7.85
C LEU A 41 4.82 8.29 -6.81
N PRO A 42 4.05 9.37 -7.06
CA PRO A 42 3.05 9.84 -6.09
C PRO A 42 1.95 8.81 -5.83
N PHE A 43 1.53 8.04 -6.84
CA PHE A 43 0.53 6.98 -6.65
C PHE A 43 1.08 5.86 -5.76
N GLY A 44 2.33 5.45 -5.98
CA GLY A 44 3.02 4.49 -5.10
C GLY A 44 3.09 4.96 -3.65
N ALA A 45 3.44 6.24 -3.44
CA ALA A 45 3.49 6.83 -2.10
C ALA A 45 2.12 6.85 -1.42
N ILE A 46 1.05 7.25 -2.13
CA ILE A 46 -0.32 7.24 -1.60
C ILE A 46 -0.78 5.83 -1.25
N CYS A 47 -0.50 4.84 -2.11
CA CYS A 47 -0.88 3.45 -1.83
C CYS A 47 -0.17 2.92 -0.58
N LEU A 48 1.11 3.22 -0.40
CA LEU A 48 1.86 2.81 0.79
C LEU A 48 1.34 3.47 2.06
N VAL A 49 1.13 4.79 2.04
CA VAL A 49 0.56 5.52 3.19
C VAL A 49 -0.83 4.97 3.51
N GLY A 50 -1.69 4.81 2.51
CA GLY A 50 -3.03 4.25 2.69
C GLY A 50 -3.02 2.85 3.31
N TRP A 51 -2.11 1.98 2.84
CA TRP A 51 -1.97 0.63 3.36
C TRP A 51 -1.43 0.60 4.79
N LEU A 52 -0.37 1.36 5.08
CA LEU A 52 0.25 1.41 6.40
C LEU A 52 -0.70 1.97 7.45
N PHE A 53 -1.49 3.00 7.10
CA PHE A 53 -2.38 3.67 8.03
C PHE A 53 -3.82 3.15 8.02
N GLU A 54 -4.13 2.10 7.24
CA GLU A 54 -5.49 1.58 7.05
C GLU A 54 -6.22 1.36 8.40
N TYR A 55 -5.53 0.75 9.37
CA TYR A 55 -6.10 0.42 10.69
C TYR A 55 -5.80 1.46 11.77
N TYR A 56 -5.08 2.55 11.46
CA TYR A 56 -4.73 3.61 12.40
C TYR A 56 -5.61 4.87 12.27
N ARG A 57 -6.47 4.94 11.25
CA ARG A 57 -7.34 6.11 10.98
C ARG A 57 -8.38 6.41 12.07
N GLY A 58 -8.78 5.41 12.85
CA GLY A 58 -9.77 5.55 13.94
C GLY A 58 -9.17 5.85 15.32
N ALA A 59 -7.86 5.67 15.52
CA ALA A 59 -7.21 5.81 16.82
C ALA A 59 -6.98 7.28 17.26
N HIS A 60 -7.17 8.24 16.35
CA HIS A 60 -6.89 9.66 16.58
C HIS A 60 -8.09 10.57 16.22
N ALA A 61 -9.31 10.04 16.16
CA ALA A 61 -10.52 10.79 15.77
C ALA A 61 -11.17 11.58 16.92
N HIS A 62 -10.39 12.01 17.92
CA HIS A 62 -10.87 12.81 19.06
C HIS A 62 -10.90 14.30 18.74
#